data_AF-A0A821VJS7-F1
#
_entry.id   AF-A0A821VJS7-F1
#
_cell.length_a   1.000
_cell.length_b   1.000
_cell.length_c   1.000
_cell.angle_alpha   90.00
_cell.angle_beta   90.00
_cell.angle_gamma   90.00
#
_symmetry.space_group_name_H-M   'P 1'
#
loop_
_entity.id
_entity.type
_entity.pdbx_description
1 polymer ?
#
loop_
_entity_poly.entity_id
_entity_poly.type
_entity_poly.pdbx_seq_one_letter_code
_entity_poly.pdbx_strand_id
1 'polypeptide(L)'
;MVLIRKRRGGRRHKKLKAIDPFYSGPRKLLVDKKLVSANQAPKKGEKIDNKISHRFQQFLDNKQHAQELQKSSKKKNKNKFKQNTNEDNEYPELEQKPNESDRHYLQRLDHEVKFALDRARYESKYDVKLVNSEKGDHQFEVKKEKSKRSEKKLKRLQTKKEENKLKKEEKKIKDDEFKLFQDKPKFGEIVHEPPTLTLPKRSKFDKSKAGMKDLLLKEKLKNQNSFNETNRKKNN
;
A
#
# COMPACT_ATOMS: atom_id res chain seq x y z
N MET A 1 6.44 -30.71 -50.91
CA MET A 1 4.97 -30.79 -50.72
C MET A 1 4.63 -30.44 -49.28
N VAL A 2 3.88 -29.37 -49.04
CA VAL A 2 3.39 -29.01 -47.69
C VAL A 2 1.86 -29.16 -47.68
N LEU A 3 1.35 -30.11 -46.89
CA LEU A 3 -0.09 -30.40 -46.76
C LEU A 3 -0.75 -29.43 -45.77
N ILE A 4 -1.60 -28.53 -46.27
CA ILE A 4 -2.45 -27.66 -45.46
C ILE A 4 -3.70 -28.45 -45.04
N ARG A 5 -3.84 -28.76 -43.74
CA ARG A 5 -5.03 -29.43 -43.19
C ARG A 5 -6.18 -28.43 -43.01
N LYS A 6 -7.24 -28.54 -43.83
CA LYS A 6 -8.53 -27.83 -43.65
C LYS A 6 -9.19 -28.27 -42.33
N ARG A 7 -9.47 -27.32 -41.43
CA ARG A 7 -10.24 -27.57 -40.20
C ARG A 7 -11.71 -27.84 -40.53
N ARG A 8 -12.24 -29.00 -40.10
CA ARG A 8 -13.67 -29.35 -40.20
C ARG A 8 -14.48 -28.51 -39.20
N GLY A 9 -15.47 -27.76 -39.69
CA GLY A 9 -16.41 -27.01 -38.85
C GLY A 9 -17.25 -27.95 -37.96
N GLY A 10 -17.39 -27.59 -36.68
CA GLY A 10 -18.07 -28.43 -35.69
C GLY A 10 -19.59 -28.53 -35.88
N ARG A 11 -20.15 -29.71 -35.60
CA ARG A 11 -21.59 -30.01 -35.57
C ARG A 11 -22.27 -29.25 -34.42
N ARG A 12 -22.74 -28.03 -34.67
CA ARG A 12 -23.70 -27.38 -33.76
C ARG A 12 -25.11 -27.76 -34.20
N HIS A 13 -25.89 -28.35 -33.30
CA HIS A 13 -27.31 -28.63 -33.52
C HIS A 13 -28.04 -27.33 -33.88
N LYS A 14 -28.67 -27.29 -35.06
CA LYS A 14 -29.51 -26.16 -35.46
C LYS A 14 -30.78 -26.23 -34.61
N LYS A 15 -30.91 -25.38 -33.60
CA LYS A 15 -32.18 -25.18 -32.88
C LYS A 15 -33.20 -24.73 -33.92
N LEU A 16 -34.22 -25.55 -34.17
CA LEU A 16 -35.37 -25.15 -34.97
C LEU A 16 -35.97 -23.93 -34.27
N LYS A 17 -35.85 -22.75 -34.88
CA LYS A 17 -36.59 -21.58 -34.40
C LYS A 17 -38.06 -21.90 -34.66
N ALA A 18 -38.90 -21.83 -33.64
CA ALA A 18 -40.35 -21.86 -33.80
C ALA A 18 -40.75 -20.64 -34.64
N ILE A 19 -40.72 -20.83 -35.96
CA ILE A 19 -41.15 -19.88 -36.96
C ILE A 19 -42.34 -20.56 -37.59
N ASP A 20 -43.48 -19.91 -37.52
CA ASP A 20 -44.68 -20.34 -38.24
C ASP A 20 -44.34 -20.41 -39.75
N PRO A 21 -44.38 -21.61 -40.37
CA PRO A 21 -44.00 -21.78 -41.77
C PRO A 21 -44.97 -21.06 -42.73
N PHE A 22 -46.14 -20.62 -42.26
CA PHE A 22 -47.14 -19.94 -43.07
C PHE A 22 -47.13 -18.41 -42.93
N TYR A 23 -46.22 -17.85 -42.13
CA TYR A 23 -46.12 -16.40 -41.95
C TYR A 23 -45.30 -15.73 -43.07
N SER A 24 -45.97 -15.04 -44.01
CA SER A 24 -45.35 -14.31 -45.13
C SER A 24 -45.16 -12.80 -44.89
N GLY A 25 -45.49 -12.30 -43.70
CA GLY A 25 -45.46 -10.87 -43.38
C GLY A 25 -44.09 -10.33 -42.91
N PRO A 26 -43.88 -8.99 -42.94
CA PRO A 26 -42.72 -8.37 -42.33
C PRO A 26 -42.74 -8.60 -40.82
N ARG A 27 -41.66 -9.16 -40.27
CA ARG A 27 -41.54 -9.46 -38.83
C ARG A 27 -41.78 -8.21 -37.99
N LYS A 28 -42.82 -8.23 -37.16
CA LYS A 28 -43.03 -7.21 -36.13
C LYS A 28 -41.96 -7.40 -35.05
N LEU A 29 -41.04 -6.44 -34.92
CA LEU A 29 -40.14 -6.37 -33.77
C LEU A 29 -41.01 -6.13 -32.53
N LEU A 30 -41.07 -7.09 -31.61
CA LEU A 30 -41.78 -6.97 -30.32
C LEU A 30 -41.11 -5.96 -29.35
N VAL A 31 -40.06 -5.28 -29.79
CA VAL A 31 -39.28 -4.34 -28.98
C VAL A 31 -39.49 -2.95 -29.53
N ASP A 32 -39.90 -2.01 -28.66
CA ASP A 32 -40.08 -0.62 -29.02
C ASP A 32 -38.83 -0.07 -29.69
N LYS A 33 -38.99 0.52 -30.88
CA LYS A 33 -37.88 1.06 -31.69
C LYS A 33 -37.01 2.07 -30.92
N LYS A 34 -37.60 2.77 -29.94
CA LYS A 34 -36.92 3.74 -29.06
C LYS A 34 -35.94 3.07 -28.08
N LEU A 35 -36.24 1.85 -27.61
CA LEU A 35 -35.33 1.08 -26.73
C LEU A 35 -34.13 0.52 -27.51
N VAL A 36 -34.32 0.21 -28.79
CA VAL A 36 -33.24 -0.25 -29.68
C VAL A 36 -32.22 0.85 -29.93
N SER A 37 -32.63 2.13 -29.96
CA SER A 37 -31.72 3.28 -30.12
C SER A 37 -30.98 3.67 -28.84
N ALA A 38 -31.47 3.30 -27.65
CA ALA A 38 -30.85 3.70 -26.38
C ALA A 38 -29.51 3.00 -26.10
N ASN A 39 -29.30 1.80 -26.67
CA ASN A 39 -28.07 1.01 -26.52
C ASN A 39 -27.15 1.11 -27.75
N GLN A 40 -27.36 2.07 -28.65
CA GLN A 40 -26.45 2.28 -29.77
C GLN A 40 -25.23 3.08 -29.32
N ALA A 41 -24.05 2.71 -29.82
CA ALA A 41 -22.86 3.50 -29.63
C ALA A 41 -23.09 4.92 -30.19
N PRO A 42 -22.59 5.96 -29.52
CA PRO A 42 -22.76 7.33 -29.98
C PRO A 42 -22.16 7.54 -31.38
N LYS A 43 -22.72 8.48 -32.14
CA LYS A 43 -22.27 8.73 -33.51
C LYS A 43 -20.87 9.36 -33.46
N LYS A 44 -19.99 8.92 -34.37
CA LYS A 44 -18.64 9.51 -34.49
C LYS A 44 -18.75 11.01 -34.78
N GLY A 45 -18.25 11.83 -33.86
CA GLY A 45 -18.26 13.30 -33.98
C GLY A 45 -19.26 14.02 -33.09
N GLU A 46 -20.18 13.32 -32.42
CA GLU A 46 -20.97 13.92 -31.33
C GLU A 46 -20.04 14.21 -30.15
N LYS A 47 -19.87 15.50 -29.83
CA LYS A 47 -19.25 15.93 -28.57
C LYS A 47 -20.22 15.61 -27.46
N ILE A 48 -20.08 14.43 -26.89
CA ILE A 48 -20.81 14.07 -25.68
C ILE A 48 -20.08 14.75 -24.53
N ASP A 49 -20.69 15.76 -23.93
CA ASP A 49 -20.18 16.44 -22.73
C ASP A 49 -20.29 15.58 -21.46
N ASN A 50 -20.11 14.27 -21.60
CA ASN A 50 -19.99 13.34 -20.49
C ASN A 50 -18.62 13.53 -19.86
N LYS A 51 -18.46 14.63 -19.10
CA LYS A 51 -17.35 14.78 -18.17
C LYS A 51 -17.40 13.59 -17.24
N ILE A 52 -16.38 12.76 -17.34
CA ILE A 52 -16.27 11.55 -16.54
C ILE A 52 -16.30 11.96 -15.06
N SER A 53 -17.00 11.20 -14.22
CA SER A 53 -17.08 11.48 -12.78
C SER A 53 -15.68 11.72 -12.19
N HIS A 54 -15.55 12.75 -11.35
CA HIS A 54 -14.28 13.12 -10.70
C HIS A 54 -13.57 11.93 -10.03
N ARG A 55 -14.33 11.02 -9.41
CA ARG A 55 -13.77 9.80 -8.79
C ARG A 55 -13.09 8.88 -9.81
N PHE A 56 -13.66 8.79 -11.01
CA PHE A 56 -13.10 7.96 -12.07
C PHE A 56 -11.92 8.63 -12.76
N GLN A 57 -11.89 9.97 -12.87
CA GLN A 57 -10.69 10.70 -13.27
C GLN A 57 -9.53 10.42 -12.31
N GLN A 58 -9.78 10.55 -11.00
CA GLN A 58 -8.78 10.23 -9.97
C GLN A 58 -8.30 8.77 -10.04
N PHE A 59 -9.19 7.83 -10.38
CA PHE A 59 -8.82 6.43 -10.60
C PHE A 59 -7.88 6.25 -11.82
N LEU A 60 -8.15 6.95 -12.93
CA LEU A 60 -7.29 6.92 -14.11
C LEU A 60 -5.91 7.49 -13.82
N ASP A 61 -5.84 8.63 -13.11
CA ASP A 61 -4.58 9.27 -12.73
C ASP A 61 -3.75 8.35 -11.84
N ASN A 62 -4.37 7.74 -10.83
CA ASN A 62 -3.73 6.76 -9.96
C ASN A 62 -3.21 5.54 -10.73
N LYS A 63 -3.96 5.07 -11.73
CA LYS A 63 -3.56 3.96 -12.59
C LYS A 63 -2.36 4.31 -13.47
N GLN A 64 -2.34 5.52 -14.04
CA GLN A 64 -1.20 6.01 -14.83
C GLN A 64 0.06 6.15 -13.95
N HIS A 65 -0.07 6.77 -12.78
CA HIS A 65 1.03 6.93 -11.82
C HIS A 65 1.58 5.58 -11.35
N ALA A 66 0.71 4.59 -11.09
CA ALA A 66 1.14 3.23 -10.74
C ALA A 66 1.91 2.53 -11.88
N GLN A 67 1.49 2.70 -13.14
CA GLN A 67 2.21 2.15 -14.29
C GLN A 67 3.59 2.82 -14.46
N GLU A 68 3.69 4.12 -14.23
CA GLU A 68 4.94 4.86 -14.33
C GLU A 68 5.94 4.44 -13.25
N LEU A 69 5.47 4.26 -12.02
CA LEU A 69 6.25 3.67 -10.93
C LEU A 69 6.79 2.28 -11.29
N GLN A 70 5.97 1.41 -11.90
CA GLN A 70 6.41 0.08 -12.35
C GLN A 70 7.39 0.11 -13.54
N LYS A 71 7.28 1.08 -14.45
CA LYS A 71 8.26 1.27 -15.54
C LYS A 71 9.61 1.74 -14.98
N SER A 72 9.60 2.60 -13.97
CA SER A 72 10.82 3.09 -13.31
C SER A 72 11.56 1.99 -12.53
N SER A 73 10.84 1.07 -11.89
CA SER A 73 11.45 -0.05 -11.16
C SER A 73 12.04 -1.11 -12.10
N LYS A 74 11.41 -1.36 -13.25
CA LYS A 74 11.94 -2.28 -14.29
C LYS A 74 13.17 -1.73 -15.00
N LYS A 75 13.29 -0.40 -15.20
CA LYS A 75 14.52 0.22 -15.75
C LYS A 75 15.70 0.15 -14.78
N LYS A 76 15.48 0.19 -13.47
CA LYS A 76 16.55 0.13 -12.45
C LYS A 76 17.19 -1.25 -12.27
N ASN A 77 16.53 -2.33 -12.69
CA ASN A 77 17.05 -3.70 -12.50
C ASN A 77 17.81 -4.27 -13.70
N LYS A 78 17.87 -3.58 -14.85
CA LYS A 78 18.61 -4.08 -16.02
C LYS A 78 20.10 -3.75 -16.05
N ASN A 79 20.59 -2.90 -15.14
CA ASN A 79 22.00 -2.46 -15.11
C ASN A 79 22.77 -2.89 -13.85
N LYS A 80 22.32 -3.92 -13.11
CA LYS A 80 23.05 -4.37 -11.90
C LYS A 80 24.28 -5.26 -12.19
N PHE A 81 24.54 -5.56 -13.47
CA PHE A 81 25.76 -6.25 -13.93
C PHE A 81 26.62 -5.37 -14.85
N LYS A 82 26.49 -4.04 -14.77
CA LYS A 82 27.64 -3.21 -15.10
C LYS A 82 28.53 -3.22 -13.87
N GLN A 83 29.64 -3.95 -13.96
CA GLN A 83 30.78 -3.69 -13.09
C GLN A 83 31.03 -2.19 -13.20
N ASN A 84 30.80 -1.45 -12.12
CA ASN A 84 31.23 -0.07 -12.02
C ASN A 84 32.76 -0.12 -11.94
N THR A 85 33.43 -0.16 -13.09
CA THR A 85 34.88 0.04 -13.19
C THR A 85 35.18 1.53 -13.37
N ASN A 86 34.38 2.40 -12.74
CA ASN A 86 34.63 3.83 -12.77
C ASN A 86 35.30 4.18 -11.45
N GLU A 87 36.58 4.55 -11.59
CA GLU A 87 37.11 5.82 -11.10
C GLU A 87 36.97 6.00 -9.58
N ASP A 88 38.06 5.71 -8.83
CA ASP A 88 38.42 6.30 -7.51
C ASP A 88 39.19 5.30 -6.59
N ASN A 89 39.21 4.01 -6.92
CA ASN A 89 40.13 3.07 -6.25
C ASN A 89 41.40 2.96 -7.09
N GLU A 90 42.24 3.99 -7.02
CA GLU A 90 43.65 3.89 -7.41
C GLU A 90 44.32 2.88 -6.48
N TYR A 91 44.30 1.61 -6.88
CA TYR A 91 45.20 0.64 -6.28
C TYR A 91 46.57 0.91 -6.88
N PRO A 92 47.61 1.11 -6.06
CA PRO A 92 48.95 1.31 -6.58
C PRO A 92 49.34 0.08 -7.39
N GLU A 93 49.90 0.29 -8.59
CA GLU A 93 50.54 -0.78 -9.35
C GLU A 93 51.75 -1.25 -8.55
N LEU A 94 51.66 -2.48 -8.01
CA LEU A 94 52.69 -3.05 -7.15
C LEU A 94 53.78 -3.66 -8.02
N GLU A 95 54.71 -2.82 -8.48
CA GLU A 95 55.92 -3.27 -9.15
C GLU A 95 57.04 -3.58 -8.14
N GLN A 96 57.95 -4.47 -8.48
CA GLN A 96 59.16 -4.73 -7.69
C GLN A 96 60.08 -3.52 -7.76
N LYS A 97 60.58 -3.06 -6.60
CA LYS A 97 61.47 -1.88 -6.56
C LYS A 97 62.88 -2.27 -7.05
N PRO A 98 63.65 -1.35 -7.65
CA PRO A 98 64.97 -1.65 -8.23
C PRO A 98 66.02 -2.22 -7.26
N ASN A 99 65.83 -2.07 -5.94
CA ASN A 99 66.72 -2.62 -4.90
C ASN A 99 66.03 -3.62 -3.96
N GLU A 100 64.91 -4.21 -4.39
CA GLU A 100 64.13 -5.12 -3.57
C GLU A 100 64.38 -6.58 -3.95
N SER A 101 64.74 -7.41 -2.98
CA SER A 101 64.81 -8.86 -3.20
C SER A 101 63.42 -9.45 -3.46
N ASP A 102 63.33 -10.48 -4.30
CA ASP A 102 62.07 -11.16 -4.66
C ASP A 102 61.25 -11.56 -3.43
N ARG A 103 61.92 -12.07 -2.39
CA ARG A 103 61.28 -12.46 -1.13
C ARG A 103 60.56 -11.30 -0.46
N HIS A 104 61.18 -10.12 -0.46
CA HIS A 104 60.62 -8.92 0.16
C HIS A 104 59.45 -8.36 -0.66
N TYR A 105 59.57 -8.43 -2.00
CA TYR A 105 58.49 -8.08 -2.91
C TYR A 105 57.26 -8.98 -2.71
N LEU A 106 57.44 -10.30 -2.65
CA LEU A 106 56.35 -11.24 -2.37
C LEU A 106 55.70 -11.01 -1.00
N GLN A 107 56.49 -10.65 0.01
CA GLN A 107 55.97 -10.32 1.34
C GLN A 107 55.15 -9.02 1.32
N ARG A 108 55.58 -8.00 0.57
CA ARG A 108 54.81 -6.77 0.37
C ARG A 108 53.50 -7.04 -0.38
N LEU A 109 53.56 -7.86 -1.44
CA LEU A 109 52.38 -8.28 -2.19
C LEU A 109 51.35 -8.98 -1.28
N ASP A 110 51.79 -9.96 -0.49
CA ASP A 110 50.91 -10.69 0.43
C ASP A 110 50.28 -9.76 1.47
N HIS A 111 51.04 -8.79 1.97
CA HIS A 111 50.52 -7.77 2.89
C HIS A 111 49.44 -6.91 2.23
N GLU A 112 49.69 -6.39 1.02
CA GLU A 112 48.72 -5.55 0.30
C GLU A 112 47.44 -6.31 -0.04
N VAL A 113 47.57 -7.58 -0.47
CA VAL A 113 46.43 -8.43 -0.79
C VAL A 113 45.58 -8.69 0.45
N LYS A 114 46.20 -9.05 1.59
CA LYS A 114 45.50 -9.24 2.86
C LYS A 114 44.76 -7.96 3.27
N PHE A 115 45.45 -6.83 3.15
CA PHE A 115 44.90 -5.54 3.48
C PHE A 115 43.68 -5.17 2.60
N ALA A 116 43.77 -5.38 1.29
CA ALA A 116 42.66 -5.15 0.36
C ALA A 116 41.45 -6.07 0.65
N LEU A 117 41.70 -7.34 0.97
CA LEU A 117 40.65 -8.29 1.37
C LEU A 117 39.96 -7.85 2.66
N ASP A 118 40.72 -7.43 3.66
CA ASP A 118 40.17 -6.99 4.95
C ASP A 118 39.41 -5.67 4.80
N ARG A 119 39.88 -4.75 3.96
CA ARG A 119 39.13 -3.55 3.56
C ARG A 119 37.78 -3.93 2.96
N ALA A 120 37.77 -4.79 1.94
CA ALA A 120 36.53 -5.21 1.26
C ALA A 120 35.55 -5.90 2.22
N ARG A 121 36.05 -6.75 3.13
CA ARG A 121 35.26 -7.40 4.18
C ARG A 121 34.64 -6.37 5.12
N TYR A 122 35.40 -5.37 5.55
CA TYR A 122 34.92 -4.32 6.44
C TYR A 122 33.85 -3.45 5.79
N GLU A 123 34.11 -2.98 4.56
CA GLU A 123 33.14 -2.20 3.77
C GLU A 123 31.82 -2.94 3.61
N SER A 124 31.89 -4.24 3.29
CA SER A 124 30.72 -5.11 3.14
C SER A 124 29.99 -5.37 4.47
N LYS A 125 30.72 -5.52 5.57
CA LYS A 125 30.12 -5.81 6.90
C LYS A 125 29.33 -4.62 7.44
N TYR A 126 29.80 -3.39 7.18
CA TYR A 126 29.24 -2.18 7.77
C TYR A 126 28.52 -1.28 6.78
N ASP A 127 28.46 -1.65 5.49
CA ASP A 127 27.92 -0.84 4.39
C ASP A 127 28.52 0.58 4.38
N VAL A 128 29.84 0.66 4.53
CA VAL A 128 30.61 1.92 4.57
C VAL A 128 31.63 1.90 3.44
N LYS A 129 31.90 3.06 2.83
CA LYS A 129 33.04 3.24 1.93
C LYS A 129 34.25 3.72 2.72
N LEU A 130 35.35 2.97 2.68
CA LEU A 130 36.62 3.39 3.25
C LEU A 130 37.40 4.16 2.19
N VAL A 131 38.00 5.28 2.57
CA VAL A 131 38.88 6.07 1.70
C VAL A 131 40.25 6.19 2.35
N ASN A 132 41.31 6.15 1.55
CA ASN A 132 42.69 6.32 2.00
C ASN A 132 42.82 7.65 2.77
N SER A 133 43.32 7.59 4.01
CA SER A 133 43.58 8.78 4.83
C SER A 133 44.97 9.32 4.52
N GLU A 134 45.14 10.64 4.62
CA GLU A 134 46.43 11.33 4.39
C GLU A 134 47.49 11.02 5.47
N LYS A 135 47.11 10.31 6.55
CA LYS A 135 47.92 10.15 7.78
C LYS A 135 48.86 8.94 7.79
N GLY A 136 48.93 8.18 6.69
CA GLY A 136 49.92 7.13 6.50
C GLY A 136 49.38 5.92 5.74
N ASP A 137 50.32 5.07 5.32
CA ASP A 137 50.02 3.82 4.62
C ASP A 137 49.05 2.99 5.46
N HIS A 138 48.02 2.46 4.81
CA HIS A 138 47.02 1.56 5.40
C HIS A 138 46.07 2.17 6.45
N GLN A 139 45.94 3.50 6.52
CA GLN A 139 44.91 4.15 7.34
C GLN A 139 43.72 4.58 6.49
N PHE A 140 42.50 4.32 6.98
CA PHE A 140 41.28 4.67 6.29
C PHE A 140 40.38 5.58 7.10
N GLU A 141 39.74 6.51 6.39
CA GLU A 141 38.64 7.30 6.91
C GLU A 141 37.31 6.77 6.41
N VAL A 142 36.35 6.70 7.34
CA VAL A 142 34.99 6.25 7.07
C VAL A 142 34.21 7.41 6.45
N LYS A 143 34.07 7.41 5.11
CA LYS A 143 33.15 8.33 4.43
C LYS A 143 31.72 7.80 4.59
N LYS A 144 31.02 8.31 5.60
CA LYS A 144 29.60 8.03 5.80
C LYS A 144 28.78 8.75 4.73
N GLU A 145 28.52 8.09 3.60
CA GLU A 145 27.46 8.54 2.70
C GLU A 145 26.13 8.41 3.44
N LYS A 146 25.50 9.55 3.78
CA LYS A 146 24.16 9.56 4.38
C LYS A 146 23.21 8.93 3.37
N SER A 147 22.74 7.72 3.65
CA SER A 147 21.74 7.10 2.77
C SER A 147 20.50 8.00 2.67
N LYS A 148 19.95 8.17 1.47
CA LYS A 148 18.71 8.96 1.24
C LYS A 148 17.55 8.49 2.14
N ARG A 149 17.57 7.20 2.55
CA ARG A 149 16.63 6.60 3.51
C ARG A 149 16.80 7.15 4.93
N SER A 150 18.03 7.39 5.36
CA SER A 150 18.37 8.02 6.65
C SER A 150 17.85 9.46 6.71
N GLU A 151 18.07 10.25 5.65
CA GLU A 151 17.61 11.65 5.61
C GLU A 151 16.09 11.78 5.65
N LYS A 152 15.36 10.94 4.92
CA LYS A 152 13.89 10.94 4.95
C LYS A 152 13.35 10.55 6.33
N LYS A 153 14.01 9.63 7.02
CA LYS A 153 13.66 9.23 8.40
C LYS A 153 13.93 10.37 9.39
N LEU A 154 15.06 11.07 9.24
CA LEU A 154 15.42 12.25 10.04
C LEU A 154 14.42 13.40 9.83
N LYS A 155 14.08 13.74 8.58
CA LYS A 155 13.06 14.75 8.27
C LYS A 155 11.70 14.40 8.90
N ARG A 156 11.25 13.14 8.78
CA ARG A 156 10.00 12.68 9.41
C ARG A 156 10.02 12.79 10.94
N LEU A 157 11.17 12.55 11.56
CA LEU A 157 11.35 12.71 13.01
C LEU A 157 11.28 14.18 13.43
N GLN A 158 11.85 15.08 12.63
CA GLN A 158 11.78 16.53 12.87
C GLN A 158 10.35 17.05 12.75
N THR A 159 9.64 16.73 11.66
CA THR A 159 8.24 17.17 11.48
C THR A 159 7.34 16.66 12.60
N LYS A 160 7.50 15.40 13.01
CA LYS A 160 6.73 14.83 14.12
C LYS A 160 7.01 15.51 15.46
N LYS A 161 8.25 15.98 15.69
CA LYS A 161 8.60 16.74 16.90
C LYS A 161 7.92 18.10 16.89
N GLU A 162 7.90 18.80 15.76
CA GLU A 162 7.24 20.10 15.60
C GLU A 162 5.72 19.99 15.79
N GLU A 163 5.06 19.02 15.14
CA GLU A 163 3.63 18.74 15.32
C GLU A 163 3.27 18.49 16.80
N ASN A 164 4.12 17.74 17.51
CA ASN A 164 3.90 17.45 18.92
C ASN A 164 4.10 18.67 19.82
N LYS A 165 4.98 19.61 19.44
CA LYS A 165 5.12 20.88 20.18
C LYS A 165 3.88 21.76 19.99
N LEU A 166 3.44 21.93 18.75
CA LEU A 166 2.22 22.69 18.41
C LEU A 166 1.00 22.15 19.16
N LYS A 167 0.79 20.83 19.16
CA LYS A 167 -0.32 20.20 19.90
C LYS A 167 -0.25 20.41 21.42
N LYS A 168 0.95 20.56 21.99
CA LYS A 168 1.11 20.86 23.42
C LYS A 168 0.76 22.32 23.72
N GLU A 169 1.17 23.23 22.85
CA GLU A 169 0.85 24.66 22.96
C GLU A 169 -0.66 24.89 22.81
N GLU A 170 -1.30 24.28 21.81
CA GLU A 170 -2.76 24.33 21.64
C GLU A 170 -3.53 23.82 22.87
N LYS A 171 -3.04 22.76 23.52
CA LYS A 171 -3.67 22.24 24.75
C LYS A 171 -3.52 23.22 25.91
N LYS A 172 -2.35 23.82 26.08
CA LYS A 172 -2.13 24.84 27.13
C LYS A 172 -3.06 26.03 26.94
N ILE A 173 -3.19 26.52 25.71
CA ILE A 173 -4.10 27.63 25.38
C ILE A 173 -5.54 27.27 25.73
N LYS A 174 -6.01 26.07 25.37
CA LYS A 174 -7.36 25.60 25.73
C LYS A 174 -7.59 25.47 27.23
N ASP A 175 -6.61 24.95 27.96
CA ASP A 175 -6.70 24.81 29.41
C ASP A 175 -6.75 26.20 30.09
N ASP A 176 -6.06 27.19 29.54
CA ASP A 176 -6.05 28.57 30.06
C ASP A 176 -7.33 29.33 29.69
N GLU A 177 -7.90 29.13 28.51
CA GLU A 177 -9.24 29.63 28.17
C GLU A 177 -10.29 29.09 29.15
N PHE A 178 -10.28 27.79 29.46
CA PHE A 178 -11.23 27.21 30.39
C PHE A 178 -11.09 27.78 31.81
N LYS A 179 -9.87 28.07 32.27
CA LYS A 179 -9.65 28.74 33.57
C LYS A 179 -10.19 30.16 33.60
N LEU A 180 -10.15 30.88 32.47
CA LEU A 180 -10.67 32.24 32.39
C LEU A 180 -12.20 32.29 32.57
N PHE A 181 -12.91 31.24 32.14
CA PHE A 181 -14.37 31.13 32.25
C PHE A 181 -14.88 30.40 33.51
N GLN A 182 -13.98 30.03 34.45
CA GLN A 182 -14.39 29.45 35.73
C GLN A 182 -14.73 30.54 36.74
N ASP A 183 -16.03 30.73 37.00
CA ASP A 183 -16.48 31.52 38.14
C ASP A 183 -16.21 30.77 39.46
N LYS A 184 -15.37 31.37 40.31
CA LYS A 184 -15.11 30.88 41.66
C LYS A 184 -15.99 31.67 42.65
N PRO A 185 -17.06 31.07 43.19
CA PRO A 185 -17.94 31.76 44.13
C PRO A 185 -17.19 32.10 45.42
N LYS A 186 -17.56 33.21 46.05
CA LYS A 186 -16.94 33.64 47.31
C LYS A 186 -17.54 32.87 48.49
N PHE A 187 -16.79 32.77 49.59
CA PHE A 187 -17.27 32.12 50.80
C PHE A 187 -18.55 32.81 51.32
N GLY A 188 -19.62 32.05 51.49
CA GLY A 188 -20.95 32.55 51.89
C GLY A 188 -21.96 32.69 50.73
N GLU A 189 -21.54 32.52 49.48
CA GLU A 189 -22.43 32.45 48.32
C GLU A 189 -23.03 31.04 48.18
N ILE A 190 -24.35 30.92 48.18
CA ILE A 190 -25.05 29.64 48.03
C ILE A 190 -25.26 29.38 46.54
N VAL A 191 -24.50 28.44 45.98
CA VAL A 191 -24.67 28.01 44.59
C VAL A 191 -25.76 26.93 44.53
N HIS A 192 -26.84 27.19 43.80
CA HIS A 192 -27.86 26.18 43.54
C HIS A 192 -27.41 25.22 42.45
N GLU A 193 -27.59 23.91 42.67
CA GLU A 193 -27.36 22.94 41.61
C GLU A 193 -28.33 23.19 40.45
N PRO A 194 -27.88 23.06 39.19
CA PRO A 194 -28.80 23.13 38.07
C PRO A 194 -29.84 22.00 38.19
N PRO A 195 -31.11 22.26 37.81
CA PRO A 195 -32.14 21.25 37.92
C PRO A 195 -31.79 20.02 37.08
N THR A 196 -31.82 18.85 37.70
CA THR A 196 -31.52 17.60 37.00
C THR A 196 -32.65 17.26 36.02
N LEU A 197 -32.36 17.31 34.72
CA LEU A 197 -33.27 16.85 33.67
C LEU A 197 -33.43 15.32 33.75
N THR A 198 -34.40 14.87 34.53
CA THR A 198 -34.79 13.46 34.55
C THR A 198 -35.77 13.20 33.42
N LEU A 199 -35.31 12.48 32.38
CA LEU A 199 -36.22 11.98 31.35
C LEU A 199 -37.17 10.96 31.99
N PRO A 200 -38.48 10.99 31.66
CA PRO A 200 -39.40 9.96 32.13
C PRO A 200 -38.89 8.60 31.68
N LYS A 201 -38.84 7.63 32.61
CA LYS A 201 -38.43 6.26 32.31
C LYS A 201 -39.29 5.75 31.16
N ARG A 202 -38.66 5.42 30.03
CA ARG A 202 -39.34 4.75 28.91
C ARG A 202 -40.09 3.55 29.49
N SER A 203 -41.42 3.53 29.32
CA SER A 203 -42.22 2.37 29.69
C SER A 203 -41.62 1.14 29.00
N LYS A 204 -41.62 0.01 29.71
CA LYS A 204 -41.14 -1.26 29.17
C LYS A 204 -41.92 -1.51 27.87
N PHE A 205 -41.25 -1.48 26.73
CA PHE A 205 -41.88 -1.77 25.45
C PHE A 205 -42.34 -3.23 25.46
N ASP A 206 -43.65 -3.45 25.37
CA ASP A 206 -44.23 -4.78 25.21
C ASP A 206 -43.73 -5.41 23.90
N LYS A 207 -42.96 -6.50 24.05
CA LYS A 207 -42.39 -7.28 22.93
C LYS A 207 -43.47 -7.99 22.08
N SER A 208 -44.75 -7.86 22.45
CA SER A 208 -45.88 -8.44 21.74
C SER A 208 -46.31 -7.65 20.50
N LYS A 209 -45.76 -6.45 20.26
CA LYS A 209 -46.08 -5.68 19.05
C LYS A 209 -45.57 -6.40 17.79
N ALA A 210 -46.47 -6.54 16.82
CA ALA A 210 -46.17 -7.08 15.50
C ALA A 210 -45.01 -6.29 14.86
N GLY A 211 -43.89 -6.96 14.60
CA GLY A 211 -42.65 -6.37 14.08
C GLY A 211 -41.41 -6.66 14.92
N MET A 212 -41.58 -7.09 16.18
CA MET A 212 -40.47 -7.47 17.07
C MET A 212 -40.34 -9.00 17.26
N LYS A 213 -40.48 -9.77 16.18
CA LYS A 213 -40.22 -11.22 16.22
C LYS A 213 -38.72 -11.45 16.43
N ASP A 214 -38.37 -12.37 17.33
CA ASP A 214 -36.98 -12.79 17.48
C ASP A 214 -36.46 -13.39 16.16
N LEU A 215 -35.19 -13.13 15.84
CA LEU A 215 -34.58 -13.62 14.62
C LEU A 215 -34.60 -15.16 14.61
N LEU A 216 -35.04 -15.77 13.50
CA LEU A 216 -35.06 -17.23 13.28
C LEU A 216 -33.71 -17.89 13.60
N LEU A 217 -32.61 -17.17 13.41
CA LEU A 217 -31.27 -17.64 13.73
C LEU A 217 -31.09 -17.94 15.23
N LYS A 218 -31.73 -17.18 16.13
CA LYS A 218 -31.66 -17.43 17.58
C LYS A 218 -32.32 -18.76 17.95
N GLU A 219 -33.41 -19.14 17.27
CA GLU A 219 -34.06 -20.43 17.48
C GLU A 219 -33.18 -21.59 17.00
N LYS A 220 -32.56 -21.44 15.81
CA LYS A 220 -31.62 -22.43 15.27
C LYS A 220 -30.42 -22.65 16.21
N LEU A 221 -29.86 -21.58 16.77
CA LEU A 221 -28.73 -21.66 17.70
C LEU A 221 -29.11 -22.28 19.05
N LYS A 222 -30.31 -21.99 19.59
CA LYS A 222 -30.80 -22.67 20.81
C LYS A 222 -30.96 -24.18 20.60
N ASN A 223 -31.47 -24.60 19.45
CA ASN A 223 -31.67 -26.01 19.12
C ASN A 223 -30.36 -26.78 18.88
N GLN A 224 -29.29 -26.10 18.48
CA GLN A 224 -27.97 -26.73 18.38
C GLN A 224 -27.31 -26.93 19.75
N ASN A 225 -27.51 -25.99 20.67
CA ASN A 225 -26.97 -26.11 22.03
C ASN A 225 -27.64 -27.26 22.82
N SER A 226 -28.95 -27.46 22.67
CA SER A 226 -29.64 -28.59 23.31
C SER A 226 -29.19 -29.96 22.76
N PHE A 227 -28.85 -30.05 21.47
CA PHE A 227 -28.28 -31.26 20.86
C PHE A 227 -26.86 -31.58 21.36
N ASN A 228 -26.09 -30.56 21.74
CA ASN A 228 -24.73 -30.74 22.24
C ASN A 228 -24.69 -31.11 23.74
N GLU A 229 -25.70 -30.71 24.52
CA GLU A 229 -25.82 -31.08 25.94
C GLU A 229 -26.25 -32.53 26.16
N THR A 230 -27.13 -33.07 25.29
CA THR A 230 -27.56 -34.48 25.37
C THR A 230 -26.46 -35.47 25.00
N ASN A 231 -25.52 -35.07 24.12
CA ASN A 231 -24.37 -35.90 23.75
C ASN A 231 -23.24 -35.85 24.79
N ARG A 232 -23.10 -34.75 25.55
CA ARG A 232 -22.11 -34.67 26.66
C ARG A 232 -22.47 -35.53 27.87
N LYS A 233 -23.76 -35.82 28.11
CA LYS A 233 -24.21 -36.67 29.22
C LYS A 233 -24.09 -38.18 28.97
N LYS A 234 -23.80 -38.62 27.73
CA LYS A 234 -23.67 -40.05 27.40
C LYS A 234 -22.23 -40.59 27.46
N ASN A 235 -21.24 -39.71 27.65
CA ASN A 235 -19.82 -40.07 27.66
C ASN A 235 -19.16 -39.90 29.05
N ASN A 236 -19.96 -39.85 30.12
CA ASN A 236 -19.49 -39.96 31.50
C ASN A 236 -20.16 -41.15 32.18
#